data_AF-A0A4Q5PKM0-F1
#
_entry.id   AF-A0A4Q5PKM0-F1
#
_cell.length_a   1.000
_cell.length_b   1.000
_cell.length_c   1.000
_cell.angle_alpha   90.00
_cell.angle_beta   90.00
_cell.angle_gamma   90.00
#
_symmetry.space_group_name_H-M   'P 1'
#
loop_
_entity.id
_entity.type
_entity.pdbx_description
1 polymer ?
#
loop_
_entity_poly.entity_id
_entity_poly.type
_entity_poly.pdbx_seq_one_letter_code
_entity_poly.pdbx_strand_id
1 'polypeptide(L)'
;MNQELLSKTKTELTTVIAELEDFYIKNSFSDNTLNEIKEKLNNREINLTVLGEFNRGKSTFINSLIGDDILPTGITPTTSSINILKYSNDPYLKVLYLDQTSENKILEAETFSKLTYENISHLEIGHNSEFLKNLVMVDTPGVNDINSQRIEVTYN
;
A
#
# COMPACT_ATOMS: atom_id res chain seq x y z
N MET A 1 -27.76 4.67 6.37
CA MET A 1 -27.50 3.49 7.22
C MET A 1 -26.02 3.17 7.42
N ASN A 2 -25.08 3.57 6.54
CA ASN A 2 -23.67 3.15 6.63
C ASN A 2 -22.75 4.10 7.44
N GLN A 3 -22.98 5.43 7.40
CA GLN A 3 -22.07 6.39 8.07
C GLN A 3 -22.16 6.40 9.59
N GLU A 4 -23.35 6.18 10.15
CA GLU A 4 -23.58 6.21 11.60
C GLU A 4 -22.93 5.00 12.28
N LEU A 5 -22.99 3.82 11.65
CA LEU A 5 -22.32 2.61 12.11
C LEU A 5 -20.79 2.76 12.04
N LEU A 6 -20.26 3.25 10.91
CA LEU A 6 -18.82 3.56 10.76
C LEU A 6 -18.33 4.55 11.82
N SER A 7 -19.13 5.59 12.10
CA SER A 7 -18.80 6.56 13.15
C SER A 7 -18.78 5.89 14.53
N LYS A 8 -19.76 5.05 14.84
CA LYS A 8 -19.84 4.35 16.12
C LYS A 8 -18.67 3.39 16.32
N THR A 9 -18.36 2.54 15.34
CA THR A 9 -17.24 1.61 15.40
C THR A 9 -15.91 2.35 15.51
N LYS A 10 -15.73 3.47 14.81
CA LYS A 10 -14.52 4.30 14.97
C LYS A 10 -14.39 4.85 16.40
N THR A 11 -15.48 5.32 17.00
CA THR A 11 -15.47 5.80 18.39
C THR A 11 -15.11 4.68 19.38
N GLU A 12 -15.67 3.48 19.19
CA GLU A 12 -15.35 2.30 20.02
C GLU A 12 -13.85 1.94 19.91
N LEU A 13 -13.31 1.82 18.69
CA LEU A 13 -11.90 1.53 18.45
C LEU A 13 -10.97 2.62 19.03
N THR A 14 -11.34 3.89 18.88
CA THR A 14 -10.56 5.01 19.44
C THR A 14 -10.50 4.94 20.97
N THR A 15 -11.60 4.51 21.60
CA THR A 15 -11.68 4.35 23.05
C THR A 15 -10.78 3.22 23.53
N VAL A 16 -10.84 2.04 22.88
CA VAL A 16 -9.98 0.89 23.20
C VAL A 16 -8.49 1.24 23.05
N ILE A 17 -8.13 1.98 22.01
CA ILE A 17 -6.74 2.42 21.80
C ILE A 17 -6.27 3.37 22.91
N ALA A 18 -7.13 4.27 23.39
CA ALA A 18 -6.78 5.16 24.51
C ALA A 18 -6.53 4.38 25.81
N GLU A 19 -7.35 3.35 26.09
CA GLU A 19 -7.14 2.47 27.24
C GLU A 19 -5.81 1.67 27.13
N LEU A 20 -5.45 1.24 25.91
CA LEU A 20 -4.18 0.57 25.65
C LEU A 20 -2.98 1.51 25.83
N GLU A 21 -3.12 2.80 25.52
CA GLU A 21 -2.06 3.78 25.78
C GLU A 21 -1.80 3.97 27.26
N ASP A 22 -2.86 4.13 28.04
CA ASP A 22 -2.74 4.24 29.50
C ASP A 22 -2.05 3.00 30.07
N PHE A 23 -2.35 1.82 29.54
CA PHE A 23 -1.67 0.58 29.90
C PHE A 23 -0.19 0.59 29.48
N TYR A 24 0.13 1.04 28.26
CA TYR A 24 1.50 1.13 27.75
C TYR A 24 2.37 2.07 28.59
N ILE A 25 1.85 3.26 28.87
CA ILE A 25 2.50 4.28 29.71
C ILE A 25 2.75 3.73 31.11
N LYS A 26 1.74 3.09 31.73
CA LYS A 26 1.84 2.52 33.08
C LYS A 26 2.89 1.42 33.19
N ASN A 27 3.11 0.66 32.12
CA ASN A 27 4.06 -0.46 32.09
C ASN A 27 5.41 -0.09 31.44
N SER A 28 5.65 1.19 31.10
CA SER A 28 6.87 1.67 30.45
C SER A 28 7.22 0.95 29.14
N PHE A 29 6.22 0.49 28.40
CA PHE A 29 6.43 -0.05 27.06
C PHE A 29 6.76 1.09 26.10
N SER A 30 7.80 0.90 25.27
CA SER A 30 8.24 1.88 24.27
C SER A 30 8.36 1.21 22.90
N ASP A 31 7.21 0.90 22.31
CA ASP A 31 7.13 0.57 20.89
C ASP A 31 6.23 1.58 20.17
N ASN A 32 6.47 1.77 18.87
CA ASN A 32 5.71 2.71 18.04
C ASN A 32 4.40 2.13 17.51
N THR A 33 4.10 0.86 17.79
CA THR A 33 2.97 0.12 17.20
C THR A 33 1.65 0.82 17.49
N LEU A 34 1.48 1.32 18.72
CA LEU A 34 0.24 1.95 19.15
C LEU A 34 0.02 3.30 18.44
N ASN A 35 1.09 4.05 18.19
CA ASN A 35 1.05 5.28 17.40
C ASN A 35 0.70 4.97 15.94
N GLU A 36 1.27 3.93 15.35
CA GLU A 36 0.96 3.50 13.98
C GLU A 36 -0.52 3.10 13.82
N ILE A 37 -1.09 2.35 14.78
CA ILE A 37 -2.50 1.96 14.77
C ILE A 37 -3.42 3.20 14.88
N LYS A 38 -3.04 4.18 15.72
CA LYS A 38 -3.77 5.45 15.83
C LYS A 38 -3.78 6.23 14.54
N GLU A 39 -2.62 6.36 13.90
CA GLU A 39 -2.52 7.05 12.63
C GLU A 39 -3.37 6.37 11.57
N LYS A 40 -3.32 5.03 11.46
CA LYS A 40 -4.20 4.27 10.55
C LYS A 40 -5.70 4.47 10.81
N LEU A 41 -6.11 4.57 12.08
CA LEU A 41 -7.53 4.80 12.40
C LEU A 41 -7.97 6.25 12.10
N ASN A 42 -7.05 7.20 12.25
CA ASN A 42 -7.31 8.62 12.04
C ASN A 42 -7.27 9.00 10.56
N ASN A 43 -6.23 8.55 9.85
CA ASN A 43 -6.06 8.69 8.42
C ASN A 43 -7.07 7.75 7.78
N ARG A 44 -8.22 8.28 7.36
CA ARG A 44 -9.25 7.54 6.63
C ARG A 44 -8.76 7.23 5.22
N GLU A 45 -7.72 6.41 5.12
CA GLU A 45 -7.13 5.99 3.85
C GLU A 45 -8.15 5.17 3.08
N ILE A 46 -8.49 5.66 1.89
CA ILE A 46 -9.33 4.94 0.95
C ILE A 46 -8.41 4.05 0.13
N ASN A 47 -8.63 2.74 0.16
CA ASN A 47 -7.94 1.82 -0.74
C ASN A 47 -8.67 1.77 -2.08
N LEU A 48 -7.99 2.15 -3.17
CA LEU A 48 -8.47 2.03 -4.53
C LEU A 48 -7.65 0.97 -5.27
N THR A 49 -8.23 -0.21 -5.44
CA THR A 49 -7.59 -1.33 -6.12
C THR A 49 -8.03 -1.39 -7.57
N VAL A 50 -7.08 -1.38 -8.50
CA VAL A 50 -7.33 -1.49 -9.93
C VAL A 50 -7.14 -2.94 -10.36
N LEU A 51 -8.25 -3.59 -10.72
CA LEU A 51 -8.31 -4.99 -11.17
C LEU A 51 -8.57 -5.08 -12.67
N GLY A 52 -8.04 -6.11 -13.32
CA GLY A 52 -8.31 -6.40 -14.73
C GLY A 52 -7.32 -7.37 -15.35
N GLU A 53 -7.63 -7.83 -16.56
CA GLU A 53 -6.75 -8.72 -17.32
C GLU A 53 -5.33 -8.14 -17.49
N PHE A 54 -4.39 -9.04 -17.75
CA PHE A 54 -3.00 -8.69 -17.96
C PHE A 54 -2.84 -7.74 -19.16
N ASN A 55 -1.94 -6.75 -19.03
CA ASN A 55 -1.57 -5.81 -20.09
C ASN A 55 -2.74 -5.04 -20.75
N ARG A 56 -3.77 -4.68 -19.97
CA ARG A 56 -4.89 -3.83 -20.41
C ARG A 56 -4.73 -2.34 -20.06
N GLY A 57 -3.52 -1.89 -19.70
CA GLY A 57 -3.25 -0.49 -19.37
C GLY A 57 -3.64 -0.06 -17.95
N LYS A 58 -3.67 -0.98 -16.98
CA LYS A 58 -3.97 -0.65 -15.57
C LYS A 58 -2.97 0.34 -14.98
N SER A 59 -1.67 0.05 -15.13
CA SER A 59 -0.59 0.94 -14.68
C SER A 59 -0.61 2.27 -15.44
N THR A 60 -0.95 2.27 -16.73
CA THR A 60 -1.16 3.50 -17.53
C THR A 60 -2.33 4.34 -17.01
N PHE A 61 -3.43 3.70 -16.64
CA PHE A 61 -4.59 4.37 -16.04
C PHE A 61 -4.21 4.98 -14.68
N ILE A 62 -3.47 4.24 -13.85
CA ILE A 62 -2.97 4.74 -12.56
C ILE A 62 -2.05 5.94 -12.75
N ASN A 63 -1.05 5.86 -13.63
CA ASN A 63 -0.17 6.98 -13.96
C ASN A 63 -0.97 8.20 -14.43
N SER A 64 -1.98 7.99 -15.28
CA SER A 64 -2.85 9.07 -15.77
C SER A 64 -3.68 9.72 -14.67
N LEU A 65 -4.16 8.95 -13.69
CA LEU A 65 -4.88 9.48 -12.52
C LEU A 65 -3.96 10.30 -11.60
N ILE A 66 -2.73 9.83 -11.41
CA ILE A 66 -1.75 10.51 -10.57
C ILE A 66 -1.18 11.75 -11.29
N GLY A 67 -1.16 11.73 -12.62
CA GLY A 67 -0.58 12.77 -13.47
C GLY A 67 0.94 12.63 -13.64
N ASP A 68 1.49 11.45 -13.36
CA ASP A 68 2.93 11.18 -13.45
C ASP A 68 3.22 9.70 -13.81
N ASP A 69 4.34 9.46 -14.49
CA ASP A 69 4.76 8.15 -15.00
C ASP A 69 5.58 7.37 -13.95
N ILE A 70 4.90 7.02 -12.85
CA ILE A 70 5.52 6.36 -11.69
C ILE A 70 5.64 4.86 -11.90
N LEU A 71 4.60 4.22 -12.43
CA LEU A 71 4.60 2.78 -12.67
C LEU A 71 5.15 2.46 -14.06
N PRO A 72 5.92 1.37 -14.20
CA PRO A 72 6.39 0.92 -15.51
C PRO A 72 5.20 0.53 -16.41
N THR A 73 5.23 0.98 -17.66
CA THR A 73 4.23 0.68 -18.69
C THR A 73 4.91 0.05 -19.92
N GLY A 74 4.31 -0.96 -20.56
CA GLY A 74 4.96 -1.70 -21.66
C GLY A 74 4.44 -3.12 -21.95
N ILE A 75 5.09 -3.83 -22.88
CA ILE A 75 4.67 -5.16 -23.41
C ILE A 75 5.28 -6.32 -22.59
N THR A 76 6.41 -6.08 -21.93
CA THR A 76 6.93 -6.96 -20.87
C THR A 76 5.98 -6.95 -19.69
N PRO A 77 5.89 -8.02 -18.87
CA PRO A 77 5.03 -8.06 -17.70
C PRO A 77 5.18 -6.80 -16.83
N THR A 78 4.22 -5.87 -16.94
CA THR A 78 4.31 -4.56 -16.28
C THR A 78 4.04 -4.65 -14.79
N THR A 79 3.37 -5.73 -14.36
CA THR A 79 2.94 -5.97 -12.99
C THR A 79 3.10 -7.44 -12.65
N SER A 80 4.35 -7.90 -12.53
CA SER A 80 4.66 -9.23 -11.98
C SER A 80 4.49 -9.29 -10.46
N SER A 81 4.26 -8.15 -9.81
CA SER A 81 3.98 -7.99 -8.38
C SER A 81 2.87 -6.97 -8.14
N ILE A 82 2.29 -6.99 -6.94
CA ILE A 82 1.39 -5.94 -6.46
C ILE A 82 2.22 -4.67 -6.22
N ASN A 83 1.72 -3.51 -6.67
CA ASN A 83 2.31 -2.21 -6.38
C ASN A 83 1.35 -1.41 -5.51
N ILE A 84 1.83 -0.93 -4.36
CA ILE A 84 1.07 -0.13 -3.41
C ILE A 84 1.64 1.28 -3.43
N LEU A 85 0.84 2.24 -3.88
CA LEU A 85 1.23 3.65 -3.97
C LEU A 85 0.57 4.41 -2.84
N LYS A 86 1.39 5.15 -2.08
CA LYS A 86 0.97 5.93 -0.92
C LYS A 86 1.56 7.33 -0.99
N TYR A 87 0.92 8.26 -0.29
CA TYR A 87 1.48 9.59 -0.14
C TYR A 87 2.77 9.54 0.70
N SER A 88 3.80 10.24 0.24
CA SER A 88 5.00 10.52 1.01
C SER A 88 5.57 11.86 0.59
N ASN A 89 6.01 12.68 1.54
CA ASN A 89 6.72 13.92 1.26
C ASN A 89 8.06 13.63 0.56
N ASP A 90 8.74 12.58 0.99
CA ASP A 90 10.00 12.09 0.45
C ASP A 90 9.70 10.84 -0.41
N PRO A 91 9.81 10.90 -1.74
CA PRO A 91 9.54 9.76 -2.60
C PRO A 91 10.48 8.59 -2.31
N TYR A 92 9.96 7.36 -2.36
CA TYR A 92 10.75 6.15 -2.11
C TYR A 92 10.21 4.96 -2.88
N LEU A 93 11.08 3.96 -3.06
CA LEU A 93 10.70 2.62 -3.48
C LEU A 93 11.20 1.62 -2.43
N LYS A 94 10.28 0.87 -1.86
CA LYS A 94 10.57 -0.21 -0.92
C LYS A 94 10.12 -1.53 -1.52
N VAL A 95 11.04 -2.48 -1.60
CA VAL A 95 10.78 -3.85 -2.07
C VAL A 95 10.53 -4.70 -0.84
N LEU A 96 9.36 -5.32 -0.76
CA LEU A 96 9.02 -6.27 0.31
C LEU A 96 9.06 -7.68 -0.26
N TYR A 97 9.81 -8.55 0.40
CA TYR A 97 10.05 -9.93 -0.01
C TYR A 97 9.07 -10.90 0.68
N LEU A 98 8.93 -12.11 0.12
CA LEU A 98 8.07 -13.17 0.68
C LEU A 98 8.57 -13.68 2.04
N ASP A 99 9.86 -13.54 2.32
CA ASP A 99 10.49 -13.89 3.61
C ASP A 99 10.34 -12.79 4.67
N GLN A 100 9.50 -11.77 4.41
CA GLN A 100 9.23 -10.61 5.25
C GLN A 100 10.42 -9.65 5.40
N THR A 101 11.53 -9.86 4.68
CA THR A 101 12.59 -8.85 4.59
C THR A 101 12.18 -7.71 3.66
N SER A 102 12.85 -6.57 3.79
CA SER A 102 12.63 -5.44 2.88
C SER A 102 13.91 -4.69 2.60
N GLU A 103 13.97 -4.05 1.44
CA GLU A 103 15.06 -3.16 1.06
C GLU A 103 14.51 -1.88 0.42
N ASN A 104 15.22 -0.78 0.63
CA ASN A 104 14.95 0.48 -0.07
C ASN A 104 15.78 0.53 -1.35
N LYS A 105 15.16 0.92 -2.45
CA LYS A 105 15.82 1.19 -3.73
C LYS A 105 15.48 2.58 -4.22
N ILE A 106 16.21 3.01 -5.25
CA ILE A 106 15.97 4.28 -5.95
C ILE A 106 14.67 4.14 -6.77
N LEU A 107 13.75 5.08 -6.63
CA LEU A 107 12.49 5.14 -7.38
C LEU A 107 12.75 5.69 -8.79
N GLU A 108 13.12 4.81 -9.71
CA GLU A 108 13.41 5.14 -11.12
C GLU A 108 13.02 3.96 -12.03
N ALA A 109 12.68 4.26 -13.29
CA ALA A 109 12.25 3.25 -14.27
C ALA A 109 13.26 2.09 -14.43
N GLU A 110 14.57 2.40 -14.40
CA GLU A 110 15.61 1.39 -14.54
C GLU A 110 15.62 0.40 -13.36
N THR A 111 15.26 0.85 -12.14
CA THR A 111 15.18 -0.03 -10.98
C THR A 111 14.15 -1.13 -11.19
N PHE A 112 12.95 -0.81 -11.68
CA PHE A 112 11.89 -1.79 -11.92
C PHE A 112 12.30 -2.87 -12.93
N SER A 113 13.10 -2.52 -13.93
CA SER A 113 13.60 -3.45 -14.94
C SER A 113 14.65 -4.44 -14.39
N LYS A 114 15.34 -4.07 -13.30
CA LYS A 114 16.39 -4.88 -12.66
C LYS A 114 15.86 -5.78 -11.53
N LEU A 115 14.58 -5.66 -11.18
CA LEU A 115 13.98 -6.46 -10.10
C LEU A 115 13.75 -7.92 -10.53
N THR A 116 14.08 -8.84 -9.63
CA THR A 116 13.70 -10.25 -9.76
C THR A 116 12.40 -10.50 -8.99
N TYR A 117 11.29 -10.57 -9.71
CA TYR A 117 9.94 -10.60 -9.12
C TYR A 117 9.55 -11.95 -8.47
N GLU A 118 10.35 -13.00 -8.60
CA GLU A 118 10.02 -14.34 -8.07
C GLU A 118 9.86 -14.35 -6.54
N ASN A 119 10.70 -13.60 -5.82
CA ASN A 119 10.70 -13.56 -4.35
C ASN A 119 10.04 -12.29 -3.79
N ILE A 120 9.52 -11.41 -4.65
CA ILE A 120 8.90 -10.15 -4.24
C ILE A 120 7.44 -10.42 -3.85
N SER A 121 7.08 -10.02 -2.64
CA SER A 121 5.69 -9.98 -2.18
C SER A 121 4.96 -8.83 -2.85
N HIS A 122 5.46 -7.61 -2.66
CA HIS A 122 4.91 -6.40 -3.27
C HIS A 122 5.94 -5.26 -3.23
N LEU A 123 5.67 -4.23 -4.01
CA LEU A 123 6.41 -2.97 -4.00
C LEU A 123 5.57 -1.92 -3.26
N GLU A 124 6.21 -1.17 -2.38
CA GLU A 124 5.63 0.04 -1.77
C GLU A 124 6.32 1.26 -2.37
N ILE A 125 5.52 2.18 -2.89
CA ILE A 125 5.97 3.37 -3.61
C ILE A 125 5.41 4.59 -2.87
N GLY A 126 6.31 5.36 -2.26
CA GLY A 126 5.98 6.67 -1.70
C GLY A 126 6.08 7.72 -2.79
N HIS A 127 5.03 8.51 -2.98
CA HIS A 127 4.99 9.58 -3.96
C HIS A 127 4.32 10.84 -3.42
N ASN A 128 4.83 12.03 -3.80
CA ASN A 128 4.33 13.31 -3.30
C ASN A 128 3.15 13.86 -4.14
N SER A 129 2.24 12.98 -4.58
CA SER A 129 1.04 13.42 -5.28
C SER A 129 -0.04 13.75 -4.28
N GLU A 130 -0.61 14.95 -4.36
CA GLU A 130 -1.79 15.37 -3.59
C GLU A 130 -2.97 14.40 -3.74
N PHE A 131 -3.06 13.72 -4.89
CA PHE A 131 -4.09 12.70 -5.16
C PHE A 131 -4.01 11.52 -4.16
N LEU A 132 -2.82 11.21 -3.64
CA LEU A 132 -2.58 10.09 -2.72
C LEU A 132 -2.75 10.45 -1.24
N LYS A 133 -2.96 11.74 -0.87
CA LYS A 133 -2.97 12.17 0.54
C LYS A 133 -3.96 11.43 1.44
N ASN A 134 -5.06 10.94 0.88
CA ASN A 134 -6.06 10.14 1.59
C ASN A 134 -6.40 8.85 0.82
N LEU A 135 -5.54 8.45 -0.11
CA LEU A 135 -5.80 7.37 -1.05
C LEU A 135 -4.57 6.48 -1.16
N VAL A 136 -4.77 5.19 -0.93
CA VAL A 136 -3.80 4.16 -1.25
C VAL A 136 -4.23 3.50 -2.55
N MET A 137 -3.39 3.62 -3.57
CA MET A 137 -3.65 3.00 -4.87
C MET A 137 -2.96 1.65 -4.94
N VAL A 138 -3.69 0.63 -5.38
CA VAL A 138 -3.18 -0.73 -5.50
C VAL A 138 -3.27 -1.17 -6.96
N ASP A 139 -2.12 -1.30 -7.61
CA ASP A 139 -2.00 -1.92 -8.93
C ASP A 139 -1.75 -3.42 -8.75
N THR A 140 -2.54 -4.25 -9.42
CA THR A 140 -2.51 -5.70 -9.27
C THR A 140 -2.02 -6.40 -10.53
N PRO A 141 -1.30 -7.55 -10.40
CA PRO A 141 -1.04 -8.43 -11.52
C PRO A 141 -2.33 -8.84 -12.24
N GLY A 142 -2.24 -9.09 -13.55
CA GLY A 142 -3.40 -9.54 -14.32
C GLY A 142 -3.92 -10.90 -13.84
N VAL A 143 -5.24 -11.11 -13.95
CA VAL A 143 -5.92 -12.35 -13.51
C VAL A 143 -5.49 -13.66 -14.18
N ASN A 144 -4.62 -13.61 -15.20
CA ASN A 144 -4.07 -14.81 -15.85
C ASN A 144 -2.69 -15.23 -15.30
N ASP A 145 -2.14 -14.49 -14.35
CA ASP A 145 -0.83 -14.72 -13.72
C ASP A 145 -0.96 -15.48 -12.39
N ILE A 146 -1.98 -16.35 -12.27
CA ILE A 146 -2.39 -16.98 -11.01
C ILE A 146 -1.35 -18.01 -10.56
N ASN A 147 -0.35 -17.54 -9.82
CA ASN A 147 0.23 -18.31 -8.74
C ASN A 147 -0.68 -18.07 -7.52
N SER A 148 -1.42 -19.10 -7.12
CA SER A 148 -2.59 -19.07 -6.22
C SER A 148 -2.34 -18.62 -4.78
N GLN A 149 -1.23 -17.92 -4.50
CA GLN A 149 -0.83 -17.42 -3.17
C GLN A 149 -1.09 -15.91 -2.98
N ARG A 150 -1.66 -15.21 -3.97
CA ARG A 150 -1.65 -13.72 -4.04
C ARG A 150 -2.99 -13.02 -3.75
N ILE A 151 -3.90 -13.65 -3.01
CA ILE A 151 -5.21 -13.05 -2.66
C ILE A 151 -5.22 -12.44 -1.24
N GLU A 152 -4.20 -12.66 -0.43
CA GLU A 152 -4.25 -12.34 1.02
C GLU A 152 -3.63 -10.99 1.43
N VAL A 153 -3.08 -10.19 0.50
CA VAL A 153 -2.46 -8.89 0.83
C VAL A 153 -3.45 -7.72 0.75
N THR A 154 -4.66 -7.91 0.21
CA THR A 154 -5.65 -6.83 0.05
C THR A 154 -6.41 -6.48 1.35
N TYR A 155 -6.17 -7.18 2.45
CA TYR A 155 -7.00 -7.08 3.67
C TYR A 155 -6.28 -6.73 4.99
N ASN A 156 -4.97 -6.41 4.97
CA ASN A 156 -4.21 -6.08 6.20
C ASN A 156 -3.65 -4.65 6.18
#